data_AF-A0A534KCI4-F1
#
_entry.id   AF-A0A534KCI4-F1
#
_cell.length_a   1.000
_cell.length_b   1.000
_cell.length_c   1.000
_cell.angle_alpha   90.00
_cell.angle_beta   90.00
_cell.angle_gamma   90.00
#
_symmetry.space_group_name_H-M   'P 1'
#
loop_
_entity.id
_entity.type
_entity.pdbx_description
1 polymer ?
#
loop_
_entity_poly.entity_id
_entity_poly.type
_entity_poly.pdbx_seq_one_letter_code
_entity_poly.pdbx_strand_id
1 'polypeptide(L)'
;MTPPRHNVYSTAASLIRPEVSRIPRSLQESLETLADDVLLELAQAHGVEAADTRGREKMIHALLGLPDSAGVAAEADRLRIESRLERLRPRQLRELGERHQVSLQGLKKKSELVEALAGSKDSSDILAELEAIPEKESGFLFGKETGPDVERVEALLEAARKRFQERRFEAALSAAHEASRIAERTTEPLRRTSWSYAILAAQALLEPCDPADPAAAEAVAVLNRSHEAFVRGSVGDDALLGDLVRAAGDAHAKEADRVRELLAQTRDAIREAANLGASVALAEDAWKQGADFLDRHRLASARESFVEAGRRAGDARSRRIEEVEGLVPAVADHIELARNVGADVREAEGLLDQARTAISAVEHGRAGDLLKRAERLAMKGQQRQIERAIQLRQSQVEKAQAIIAASEPVLKEAESYDLSAAEVRTLLRQARDVLGKGDYLAGLTLARNAEEAARHLEGQVDEERRRRGISKPVAGMCGVCSSRRVAFDDDGGGRCADCGSVFRWRGPLGVWERLRALLAP
;
A
#
# COMPACT_ATOMS: atom_id res chain seq x y z
N MET A 1 -9.67 -43.58 11.71
CA MET A 1 -9.24 -44.94 11.34
C MET A 1 -8.26 -44.81 10.20
N THR A 2 -6.99 -45.02 10.52
CA THR A 2 -5.84 -44.85 9.62
C THR A 2 -5.01 -46.13 9.80
N PRO A 3 -4.62 -46.83 8.73
CA PRO A 3 -4.02 -48.15 8.85
C PRO A 3 -2.59 -48.07 9.44
N PRO A 4 -2.15 -49.12 10.15
CA PRO A 4 -0.84 -49.15 10.78
C PRO A 4 0.27 -49.27 9.73
N ARG A 5 1.30 -48.43 9.83
CA ARG A 5 2.53 -48.56 9.06
C ARG A 5 3.30 -49.77 9.60
N HIS A 6 3.28 -50.86 8.84
CA HIS A 6 4.17 -51.99 9.06
C HIS A 6 5.63 -51.53 8.94
N ASN A 7 6.40 -51.86 9.96
CA ASN A 7 7.84 -51.68 10.06
C ASN A 7 8.51 -52.74 9.16
N VAL A 8 8.94 -52.35 7.96
CA VAL A 8 9.52 -53.26 6.94
C VAL A 8 11.03 -53.51 7.15
N TYR A 9 11.61 -53.12 8.30
CA TYR A 9 13.03 -53.35 8.60
C TYR A 9 13.32 -54.42 9.66
N SER A 10 12.34 -55.23 10.08
CA SER A 10 12.57 -56.31 11.06
C SER A 10 12.51 -57.73 10.49
N THR A 11 12.53 -57.90 9.17
CA THR A 11 12.33 -59.22 8.53
C THR A 11 13.31 -59.46 7.38
N ALA A 12 14.59 -59.14 7.59
CA ALA A 12 15.68 -59.50 6.68
C ALA A 12 16.93 -60.07 7.39
N ALA A 13 16.92 -60.18 8.72
CA ALA A 13 18.06 -60.69 9.50
C ALA A 13 17.93 -62.17 9.92
N SER A 14 16.92 -62.90 9.41
CA SER A 14 16.65 -64.29 9.79
C SER A 14 16.73 -65.30 8.64
N LEU A 15 17.27 -64.93 7.48
CA LEU A 15 17.35 -65.81 6.30
C LEU A 15 18.70 -65.69 5.56
N ILE A 16 19.82 -65.67 6.28
CA ILE A 16 21.12 -66.08 5.75
C ILE A 16 21.87 -66.78 6.90
N ARG A 17 21.63 -68.08 7.08
CA ARG A 17 22.65 -68.95 7.66
C ARG A 17 23.45 -69.47 6.47
N PRO A 18 24.66 -68.95 6.21
CA PRO A 18 25.58 -69.74 5.41
C PRO A 18 25.93 -70.96 6.26
N GLU A 19 25.67 -72.16 5.74
CA GLU A 19 26.41 -73.33 6.18
C GLU A 19 27.89 -73.02 5.92
N VAL A 20 28.60 -72.58 6.97
CA VAL A 20 30.05 -72.38 6.90
C VAL A 20 30.65 -73.76 6.80
N SER A 21 30.97 -74.15 5.57
CA SER A 21 31.81 -75.28 5.29
C SER A 21 33.12 -75.10 6.04
N ARG A 22 33.46 -76.05 6.90
CA ARG A 22 34.78 -76.18 7.52
C ARG A 22 35.79 -76.46 6.42
N ILE A 23 36.34 -75.42 5.82
CA ILE A 23 37.55 -75.53 5.00
C ILE A 23 38.72 -75.32 5.99
N PRO A 24 39.54 -76.35 6.26
CA PRO A 24 40.75 -76.15 7.05
C PRO A 24 41.68 -75.21 6.28
N ARG A 25 41.86 -73.99 6.81
CA ARG A 25 42.86 -73.04 6.29
C ARG A 25 44.25 -73.65 6.48
N SER A 26 45.12 -73.45 5.50
CA SER A 26 46.50 -73.89 5.63
C SER A 26 47.22 -73.05 6.71
N LEU A 27 48.19 -73.62 7.42
CA LEU A 27 48.99 -72.91 8.43
C LEU A 27 49.55 -71.57 7.88
N GLN A 28 49.90 -71.56 6.59
CA GLN A 28 50.37 -70.36 5.90
C GLN A 28 49.32 -69.23 5.86
N GLU A 29 48.06 -69.55 5.53
CA GLU A 29 46.97 -68.56 5.51
C GLU A 29 46.64 -68.01 6.91
N SER A 30 46.73 -68.84 7.96
CA SER A 30 46.55 -68.38 9.34
C SER A 30 47.66 -67.42 9.76
N LEU A 31 48.91 -67.68 9.39
CA LEU A 31 50.05 -66.80 9.70
C LEU A 31 50.01 -65.48 8.89
N GLU A 32 49.62 -65.53 7.62
CA GLU A 32 49.54 -64.34 6.74
C GLU A 32 48.49 -63.32 7.16
N THR A 33 47.54 -63.69 8.03
CA THR A 33 46.43 -62.83 8.46
C THR A 33 46.62 -62.24 9.86
N LEU A 34 47.69 -62.62 10.57
CA LEU A 34 48.05 -62.07 11.88
C LEU A 34 48.72 -60.69 11.74
N ALA A 35 48.55 -59.83 12.75
CA ALA A 35 49.29 -58.57 12.82
C ALA A 35 50.77 -58.82 13.16
N ASP A 36 51.67 -57.89 12.78
CA ASP A 36 53.13 -58.08 12.89
C ASP A 36 53.60 -58.26 14.34
N ASP A 37 52.92 -57.64 15.30
CA ASP A 37 53.13 -57.78 16.75
C ASP A 37 52.73 -59.18 17.24
N VAL A 38 51.58 -59.70 16.80
CA VAL A 38 51.11 -61.05 17.16
C VAL A 38 51.98 -62.15 16.53
N LEU A 39 52.47 -61.94 15.30
CA LEU A 39 53.44 -62.84 14.67
C LEU A 39 54.77 -62.89 15.43
N LEU A 40 55.20 -61.76 15.98
CA LEU A 40 56.41 -61.68 16.79
C LEU A 40 56.25 -62.42 18.12
N GLU A 41 55.11 -62.28 18.80
CA GLU A 41 54.80 -63.03 20.02
C GLU A 41 54.77 -64.55 19.78
N LEU A 42 54.13 -64.98 18.69
CA LEU A 42 54.11 -66.39 18.29
C LEU A 42 55.52 -66.92 17.95
N ALA A 43 56.33 -66.14 17.25
CA ALA A 43 57.73 -66.51 16.95
C ALA A 43 58.58 -66.63 18.23
N GLN A 44 58.38 -65.75 19.21
CA GLN A 44 59.08 -65.81 20.50
C GLN A 44 58.63 -67.02 21.33
N ALA A 45 57.33 -67.33 21.37
CA ALA A 45 56.79 -68.47 22.11
C ALA A 45 57.36 -69.81 21.63
N HIS A 46 57.70 -69.91 20.34
CA HIS A 46 58.29 -71.10 19.73
C HIS A 46 59.83 -71.05 19.59
N GLY A 47 60.48 -70.08 20.24
CA GLY A 47 61.96 -70.05 20.35
C GLY A 47 62.70 -69.66 19.07
N VAL A 48 62.05 -68.94 18.14
CA VAL A 48 62.69 -68.43 16.92
C VAL A 48 63.59 -67.23 17.29
N GLU A 49 64.92 -67.35 17.10
CA GLU A 49 65.88 -66.31 17.51
C GLU A 49 65.71 -64.98 16.74
N ALA A 50 65.80 -63.85 17.45
CA ALA A 50 65.52 -62.49 16.95
C ALA A 50 66.44 -62.01 15.80
N ALA A 51 67.52 -62.73 15.51
CA ALA A 51 68.42 -62.40 14.40
C ALA A 51 67.86 -62.81 13.03
N ASP A 52 67.01 -63.84 12.96
CA ASP A 52 66.45 -64.38 11.72
C ASP A 52 65.07 -63.79 11.33
N THR A 53 64.48 -62.94 12.18
CA THR A 53 63.09 -62.46 12.06
C THR A 53 62.95 -61.02 11.55
N ARG A 54 64.00 -60.43 10.93
CA ARG A 54 63.90 -59.10 10.30
C ARG A 54 63.06 -59.15 9.01
N GLY A 55 61.74 -59.10 9.18
CA GLY A 55 60.73 -59.03 8.13
C GLY A 55 59.61 -60.05 8.29
N ARG A 56 58.37 -59.63 8.04
CA ARG A 56 57.14 -60.45 8.14
C ARG A 56 57.25 -61.79 7.43
N GLU A 57 57.75 -61.80 6.19
CA GLU A 57 57.90 -63.00 5.38
C GLU A 57 58.88 -64.02 5.99
N LYS A 58 59.95 -63.55 6.63
CA LYS A 58 60.93 -64.42 7.29
C LYS A 58 60.38 -65.05 8.57
N MET A 59 59.57 -64.30 9.34
CA MET A 59 58.86 -64.82 10.51
C MET A 59 57.87 -65.92 10.12
N ILE A 60 57.08 -65.69 9.06
CA ILE A 60 56.14 -66.69 8.54
C ILE A 60 56.90 -67.95 8.06
N HIS A 61 58.00 -67.78 7.32
CA HIS A 61 58.80 -68.92 6.85
C HIS A 61 59.47 -69.72 7.99
N ALA A 62 59.95 -69.04 9.04
CA ALA A 62 60.55 -69.71 10.20
C ALA A 62 59.51 -70.52 10.99
N LEU A 63 58.29 -69.98 11.15
CA LEU A 63 57.17 -70.66 11.81
C LEU A 63 56.63 -71.84 11.00
N LEU A 64 56.63 -71.76 9.67
CA LEU A 64 56.25 -72.87 8.77
C LEU A 64 57.26 -74.04 8.80
N GLY A 65 58.52 -73.77 9.16
CA GLY A 65 59.60 -74.77 9.23
C GLY A 65 59.65 -75.58 10.53
N LEU A 66 58.79 -75.29 11.51
CA LEU A 66 58.78 -75.99 12.79
C LEU A 66 58.15 -77.39 12.67
N PRO A 67 58.65 -78.40 13.42
CA PRO A 67 58.16 -79.77 13.36
C PRO A 67 56.73 -79.95 13.92
N ASP A 68 56.23 -79.00 14.72
CA ASP A 68 54.90 -79.00 15.32
C ASP A 68 53.94 -78.02 14.63
N SER A 69 53.67 -78.26 13.34
CA SER A 69 52.82 -77.38 12.53
C SER A 69 51.37 -77.32 13.02
N ALA A 70 50.87 -78.38 13.67
CA ALA A 70 49.53 -78.41 14.24
C ALA A 70 49.41 -77.61 15.55
N GLY A 71 50.43 -77.68 16.42
CA GLY A 71 50.49 -76.87 17.64
C GLY A 71 50.61 -75.37 17.32
N VAL A 72 51.45 -75.01 16.35
CA VAL A 72 51.62 -73.62 15.90
C VAL A 72 50.33 -73.07 15.26
N ALA A 73 49.58 -73.88 14.51
CA ALA A 73 48.29 -73.46 13.93
C ALA A 73 47.24 -73.15 14.99
N ALA A 74 47.09 -74.03 16.00
CA ALA A 74 46.11 -73.85 17.07
C ALA A 74 46.43 -72.62 17.94
N GLU A 75 47.71 -72.37 18.21
CA GLU A 75 48.18 -71.20 18.96
C GLU A 75 48.00 -69.90 18.14
N ALA A 76 48.30 -69.93 16.84
CA ALA A 76 48.06 -68.82 15.93
C ALA A 76 46.57 -68.44 15.88
N ASP A 77 45.68 -69.43 15.78
CA ASP A 77 44.24 -69.19 15.76
C ASP A 77 43.73 -68.64 17.11
N ARG A 78 44.29 -69.09 18.23
CA ARG A 78 43.98 -68.54 19.57
C ARG A 78 44.37 -67.07 19.68
N LEU A 79 45.62 -66.74 19.38
CA LEU A 79 46.12 -65.35 19.45
C LEU A 79 45.39 -64.41 18.49
N ARG A 80 44.96 -64.94 17.34
CA ARG A 80 44.12 -64.20 16.38
C ARG A 80 42.77 -63.81 16.98
N ILE A 81 42.11 -64.76 17.64
CA ILE A 81 40.83 -64.52 18.31
C ILE A 81 41.01 -63.52 19.45
N GLU A 82 42.04 -63.70 20.28
CA GLU A 82 42.36 -62.81 21.40
C GLU A 82 42.61 -61.38 20.91
N SER A 83 43.48 -61.18 19.91
CA SER A 83 43.76 -59.86 19.32
C SER A 83 42.49 -59.17 18.79
N ARG A 84 41.56 -59.93 18.20
CA ARG A 84 40.28 -59.40 17.70
C ARG A 84 39.33 -59.03 18.84
N LEU A 85 39.21 -59.89 19.84
CA LEU A 85 38.37 -59.66 21.02
C LEU A 85 38.91 -58.52 21.89
N GLU A 86 40.24 -58.35 21.99
CA GLU A 86 40.86 -57.23 22.70
C GLU A 86 40.49 -55.87 22.10
N ARG A 87 40.12 -55.78 20.82
CA ARG A 87 39.63 -54.53 20.22
C ARG A 87 38.21 -54.16 20.65
N LEU A 88 37.45 -55.10 21.23
CA LEU A 88 36.06 -54.89 21.65
C LEU A 88 35.97 -54.33 23.07
N ARG A 89 34.89 -53.58 23.36
CA ARG A 89 34.59 -53.07 24.71
C ARG A 89 34.01 -54.19 25.59
N PRO A 90 34.19 -54.15 26.94
CA PRO A 90 33.70 -55.21 27.85
C PRO A 90 32.20 -55.53 27.74
N ARG A 91 31.38 -54.55 27.35
CA ARG A 91 29.94 -54.75 27.11
C ARG A 91 29.69 -55.63 25.86
N GLN A 92 30.44 -55.39 24.78
CA GLN A 92 30.32 -56.14 23.53
C GLN A 92 30.81 -57.57 23.71
N LEU A 93 31.86 -57.78 24.50
CA LEU A 93 32.33 -59.12 24.89
C LEU A 93 31.23 -59.90 25.64
N ARG A 94 30.48 -59.23 26.53
CA ARG A 94 29.35 -59.87 27.22
C ARG A 94 28.19 -60.21 26.29
N GLU A 95 27.84 -59.32 25.36
CA GLU A 95 26.80 -59.57 24.35
C GLU A 95 27.20 -60.68 23.37
N LEU A 96 28.49 -60.85 23.06
CA LEU A 96 29.00 -62.00 22.32
C LEU A 96 28.92 -63.28 23.15
N GLY A 97 29.30 -63.24 24.43
CA GLY A 97 29.18 -64.39 25.32
C GLY A 97 27.74 -64.85 25.51
N GLU A 98 26.77 -63.93 25.62
CA GLU A 98 25.35 -64.29 25.68
C GLU A 98 24.85 -64.98 24.40
N ARG A 99 25.29 -64.50 23.22
CA ARG A 99 24.89 -65.08 21.93
C ARG A 99 25.47 -66.47 21.70
N HIS A 100 26.72 -66.68 22.10
CA HIS A 100 27.44 -67.95 21.99
C HIS A 100 27.35 -68.81 23.25
N GLN A 101 26.42 -68.51 24.17
CA GLN A 101 26.18 -69.24 25.42
C GLN A 101 27.43 -69.46 26.30
N VAL A 102 28.41 -68.56 26.21
CA VAL A 102 29.62 -68.55 27.04
C VAL A 102 29.31 -67.84 28.36
N SER A 103 29.48 -68.55 29.48
CA SER A 103 29.22 -67.98 30.80
C SER A 103 30.30 -66.97 31.20
N LEU A 104 29.97 -65.68 31.12
CA LEU A 104 30.85 -64.56 31.51
C LEU A 104 30.44 -63.92 32.86
N GLN A 105 29.59 -64.60 33.64
CA GLN A 105 29.08 -64.10 34.91
C GLN A 105 30.19 -64.08 35.98
N GLY A 106 30.42 -62.92 36.60
CA GLY A 106 31.40 -62.71 37.67
C GLY A 106 32.77 -62.18 37.22
N LEU A 107 33.05 -62.17 35.90
CA LEU A 107 34.31 -61.65 35.35
C LEU A 107 34.28 -60.12 35.25
N LYS A 108 35.26 -59.47 35.90
CA LYS A 108 35.33 -58.00 35.99
C LYS A 108 36.41 -57.41 35.09
N LYS A 109 37.49 -58.15 34.83
CA LYS A 109 38.58 -57.65 33.97
C LYS A 109 38.31 -57.98 32.51
N LYS A 110 38.75 -57.09 31.61
CA LYS A 110 38.61 -57.27 30.17
C LYS A 110 39.42 -58.47 29.66
N SER A 111 40.63 -58.67 30.18
CA SER A 111 41.47 -59.83 29.83
C SER A 111 40.78 -61.15 30.16
N GLU A 112 40.13 -61.24 31.33
CA GLU A 112 39.37 -62.43 31.76
C GLU A 112 38.17 -62.72 30.82
N LEU A 113 37.51 -61.66 30.30
CA LEU A 113 36.42 -61.82 29.33
C LEU A 113 36.93 -62.29 27.96
N VAL A 114 38.09 -61.78 27.53
CA VAL A 114 38.72 -62.16 26.25
C VAL A 114 39.19 -63.61 26.31
N GLU A 115 39.87 -64.00 27.38
CA GLU A 115 40.38 -65.36 27.60
C GLU A 115 39.24 -66.39 27.67
N ALA A 116 38.16 -66.07 28.38
CA ALA A 116 36.98 -66.95 28.49
C ALA A 116 36.26 -67.15 27.14
N LEU A 117 36.27 -66.15 26.26
CA LEU A 117 35.69 -66.23 24.92
C LEU A 117 36.60 -66.94 23.93
N ALA A 118 37.91 -66.68 23.98
CA ALA A 118 38.92 -67.32 23.14
C ALA A 118 39.07 -68.82 23.46
N GLY A 119 38.95 -69.21 24.73
CA GLY A 119 38.99 -70.60 25.20
C GLY A 119 37.67 -71.37 25.10
N SER A 120 36.61 -70.76 24.56
CA SER A 120 35.29 -71.40 24.45
C SER A 120 35.26 -72.47 23.33
N LYS A 121 34.32 -73.42 23.42
CA LYS A 121 34.12 -74.45 22.38
C LYS A 121 33.67 -73.87 21.04
N ASP A 122 33.11 -72.66 21.07
CA ASP A 122 32.56 -71.95 19.92
C ASP A 122 33.52 -70.83 19.45
N SER A 123 34.77 -70.85 19.89
CA SER A 123 35.79 -69.83 19.54
C SER A 123 36.01 -69.71 18.03
N SER A 124 35.93 -70.81 17.28
CA SER A 124 35.98 -70.81 15.82
C SER A 124 34.79 -70.09 15.18
N ASP A 125 33.61 -70.21 15.77
CA ASP A 125 32.38 -69.61 15.25
C ASP A 125 32.32 -68.12 15.60
N ILE A 126 32.81 -67.75 16.78
CA ILE A 126 33.05 -66.35 17.18
C ILE A 126 34.04 -65.69 16.22
N LEU A 127 35.13 -66.37 15.86
CA LEU A 127 36.11 -65.83 14.91
C LEU A 127 35.50 -65.64 13.53
N ALA A 128 34.74 -66.62 13.04
CA ALA A 128 34.06 -66.51 11.75
C ALA A 128 33.05 -65.35 11.71
N GLU A 129 32.32 -65.10 12.80
CA GLU A 129 31.42 -63.94 12.93
C GLU A 129 32.20 -62.62 12.92
N LEU A 130 33.34 -62.55 13.60
CA LEU A 130 34.20 -61.36 13.62
C LEU A 130 34.89 -61.10 12.27
N GLU A 131 35.20 -62.15 11.50
CA GLU A 131 35.79 -62.05 10.16
C GLU A 131 34.78 -61.68 9.07
N ALA A 132 33.52 -62.04 9.24
CA ALA A 132 32.45 -61.65 8.32
C ALA A 132 32.14 -60.14 8.38
N ILE A 133 32.65 -59.41 9.39
CA ILE A 133 32.48 -57.97 9.54
C ILE A 133 33.70 -57.26 8.91
N PRO A 134 33.56 -56.59 7.76
CA PRO A 134 34.66 -55.84 7.17
C PRO A 134 35.12 -54.72 8.12
N GLU A 135 36.43 -54.50 8.26
CA GLU A 135 37.04 -53.56 9.22
C GLU A 135 36.56 -52.09 9.09
N LYS A 136 35.90 -51.75 7.97
CA LYS A 136 35.28 -50.43 7.73
C LYS A 136 33.84 -50.30 8.26
N GLU A 137 33.18 -51.39 8.63
CA GLU A 137 31.78 -51.41 9.11
C GLU A 137 31.66 -51.63 10.62
N SER A 138 32.77 -51.92 11.31
CA SER A 138 32.81 -52.07 12.77
C SER A 138 32.39 -50.78 13.51
N GLY A 139 32.51 -49.63 12.85
CA GLY A 139 32.02 -48.32 13.34
C GLY A 139 30.57 -47.99 12.96
N PHE A 140 29.93 -48.79 12.10
CA PHE A 140 28.62 -48.44 11.53
C PHE A 140 27.43 -48.94 12.36
N LEU A 141 27.63 -49.95 13.21
CA LEU A 141 26.51 -50.60 13.92
C LEU A 141 26.26 -50.12 15.36
N PHE A 142 27.16 -49.38 16.02
CA PHE A 142 26.91 -48.91 17.39
C PHE A 142 27.50 -47.53 17.71
N GLY A 143 26.67 -46.49 17.51
CA GLY A 143 26.87 -45.15 18.08
C GLY A 143 27.72 -44.21 17.25
N LYS A 144 27.08 -43.21 16.61
CA LYS A 144 27.73 -42.03 16.05
C LYS A 144 28.54 -41.33 17.15
N GLU A 145 29.86 -41.47 17.17
CA GLU A 145 30.74 -40.41 17.69
C GLU A 145 31.00 -39.45 16.51
N THR A 146 30.00 -38.62 16.20
CA THR A 146 30.19 -37.47 15.31
C THR A 146 31.13 -36.50 16.01
N GLY A 147 32.28 -36.18 15.41
CA GLY A 147 33.19 -35.18 15.96
C GLY A 147 32.46 -33.84 16.20
N PRO A 148 32.93 -32.99 17.15
CA PRO A 148 32.26 -31.75 17.54
C PRO A 148 31.96 -30.80 16.36
N ASP A 149 32.77 -30.88 15.30
CA ASP A 149 32.57 -30.09 14.08
C ASP A 149 31.37 -30.56 13.24
N VAL A 150 31.01 -31.86 13.28
CA VAL A 150 29.85 -32.40 12.55
C VAL A 150 28.54 -31.96 13.20
N GLU A 151 28.44 -32.05 14.53
CA GLU A 151 27.26 -31.58 15.27
C GLU A 151 27.02 -30.09 15.05
N ARG A 152 28.09 -29.29 15.04
CA ARG A 152 28.01 -27.85 14.75
C ARG A 152 27.52 -27.56 13.33
N VAL A 153 27.99 -28.31 12.32
CA VAL A 153 27.52 -28.17 10.94
C VAL A 153 26.05 -28.55 10.81
N GLU A 154 25.63 -29.67 11.40
CA GLU A 154 24.22 -30.10 11.40
C GLU A 154 23.31 -29.05 12.08
N ALA A 155 23.74 -28.46 13.19
CA ALA A 155 23.01 -27.39 13.87
C ALA A 155 22.90 -26.12 13.00
N LEU A 156 23.97 -25.72 12.30
CA LEU A 156 23.94 -24.58 11.38
C LEU A 156 23.04 -24.83 10.17
N LEU A 157 23.02 -26.06 9.64
CA LEU A 157 22.13 -26.44 8.54
C LEU A 157 20.66 -26.43 8.95
N GLU A 158 20.33 -26.94 10.15
CA GLU A 158 18.97 -26.87 10.67
C GLU A 158 18.56 -25.41 10.92
N ALA A 159 19.48 -24.57 11.42
CA ALA A 159 19.26 -23.14 11.55
C ALA A 159 19.04 -22.46 10.19
N ALA A 160 19.83 -22.80 9.16
CA ALA A 160 19.67 -22.29 7.80
C ALA A 160 18.31 -22.68 7.22
N ARG A 161 17.90 -23.95 7.38
CA ARG A 161 16.59 -24.45 6.97
C ARG A 161 15.44 -23.71 7.66
N LYS A 162 15.49 -23.58 8.99
CA LYS A 162 14.47 -22.87 9.76
C LYS A 162 14.37 -21.41 9.33
N ARG A 163 15.51 -20.71 9.19
CA ARG A 163 15.56 -19.32 8.72
C ARG A 163 15.01 -19.17 7.30
N PHE A 164 15.31 -20.12 6.42
CA PHE A 164 14.77 -20.14 5.06
C PHE A 164 13.24 -20.29 5.07
N GLN A 165 12.70 -21.20 5.89
CA GLN A 165 11.25 -21.36 6.07
C GLN A 165 10.59 -20.10 6.67
N GLU A 166 11.28 -19.40 7.56
CA GLU A 166 10.88 -18.10 8.11
C GLU A 166 11.07 -16.92 7.13
N ARG A 167 11.53 -17.17 5.88
CA ARG A 167 11.88 -16.15 4.86
C ARG A 167 12.99 -15.18 5.26
N ARG A 168 13.84 -15.56 6.21
CA ARG A 168 15.05 -14.83 6.61
C ARG A 168 16.22 -15.27 5.75
N PHE A 169 16.15 -14.96 4.46
CA PHE A 169 17.04 -15.52 3.45
C PHE A 169 18.51 -15.09 3.62
N GLU A 170 18.79 -13.84 4.03
CA GLU A 170 20.16 -13.40 4.36
C GLU A 170 20.76 -14.23 5.49
N ALA A 171 20.02 -14.40 6.59
CA ALA A 171 20.47 -15.19 7.74
C ALA A 171 20.58 -16.69 7.40
N ALA A 172 19.74 -17.20 6.50
CA ALA A 172 19.84 -18.56 5.99
C ALA A 172 21.10 -18.74 5.12
N LEU A 173 21.38 -17.77 4.25
CA LEU A 173 22.54 -17.75 3.36
C LEU A 173 23.85 -17.68 4.16
N SER A 174 23.95 -16.79 5.14
CA SER A 174 25.13 -16.70 6.02
C SER A 174 25.35 -17.98 6.84
N ALA A 175 24.28 -18.58 7.36
CA ALA A 175 24.37 -19.82 8.14
C ALA A 175 24.78 -21.02 7.28
N ALA A 176 24.28 -21.10 6.05
CA ALA A 176 24.67 -22.12 5.09
C ALA A 176 26.13 -21.96 4.64
N HIS A 177 26.62 -20.73 4.46
CA HIS A 177 28.03 -20.48 4.17
C HIS A 177 28.95 -20.82 5.35
N GLU A 178 28.58 -20.46 6.58
CA GLU A 178 29.33 -20.87 7.78
C GLU A 178 29.36 -22.40 7.93
N ALA A 179 28.23 -23.08 7.66
CA ALA A 179 28.17 -24.53 7.64
C ALA A 179 29.13 -25.14 6.59
N SER A 180 29.18 -24.58 5.38
CA SER A 180 30.10 -25.01 4.31
C SER A 180 31.57 -24.89 4.73
N ARG A 181 31.93 -23.76 5.37
CA ARG A 181 33.30 -23.51 5.85
C ARG A 181 33.77 -24.49 6.92
N ILE A 182 32.88 -24.93 7.80
CA ILE A 182 33.19 -25.94 8.82
C ILE A 182 33.15 -27.34 8.20
N ALA A 183 32.23 -27.58 7.26
CA ALA A 183 32.08 -28.86 6.55
C ALA A 183 33.30 -29.23 5.69
N GLU A 184 34.10 -28.24 5.27
CA GLU A 184 35.40 -28.45 4.62
C GLU A 184 36.29 -29.45 5.34
N ARG A 185 36.21 -29.48 6.67
CA ARG A 185 37.07 -30.28 7.53
C ARG A 185 36.45 -31.62 7.94
N THR A 186 35.20 -31.87 7.58
CA THR A 186 34.43 -33.00 8.12
C THR A 186 33.95 -33.98 7.05
N THR A 187 32.92 -33.64 6.26
CA THR A 187 32.32 -34.59 5.30
C THR A 187 31.73 -33.92 4.06
N GLU A 188 31.95 -34.55 2.90
CA GLU A 188 31.45 -34.09 1.59
C GLU A 188 29.91 -34.00 1.48
N PRO A 189 29.10 -34.92 2.05
CA PRO A 189 27.65 -34.81 2.02
C PRO A 189 27.11 -33.56 2.74
N LEU A 190 27.66 -33.20 3.90
CA LEU A 190 27.23 -32.02 4.64
C LEU A 190 27.60 -30.72 3.93
N ARG A 191 28.77 -30.71 3.28
CA ARG A 191 29.20 -29.62 2.41
C ARG A 191 28.24 -29.44 1.23
N ARG A 192 27.84 -30.53 0.58
CA ARG A 192 26.84 -30.50 -0.49
C ARG A 192 25.50 -29.94 0.00
N THR A 193 25.02 -30.34 1.18
CA THR A 193 23.79 -29.79 1.76
C THR A 193 23.93 -28.29 2.05
N SER A 194 25.08 -27.85 2.56
CA SER A 194 25.38 -26.43 2.82
C SER A 194 25.27 -25.58 1.56
N TRP A 195 25.89 -26.04 0.47
CA TRP A 195 25.79 -25.36 -0.83
C TRP A 195 24.37 -25.31 -1.37
N SER A 196 23.59 -26.39 -1.25
CA SER A 196 22.19 -26.36 -1.71
C SER A 196 21.36 -25.30 -0.99
N TYR A 197 21.52 -25.15 0.33
CA TYR A 197 20.80 -24.12 1.08
C TYR A 197 21.29 -22.72 0.76
N ALA A 198 22.59 -22.54 0.55
CA ALA A 198 23.14 -21.25 0.14
C ALA A 198 22.63 -20.83 -1.25
N ILE A 199 22.62 -21.73 -2.23
CA ILE A 199 22.11 -21.45 -3.57
C ILE A 199 20.62 -21.10 -3.52
N LEU A 200 19.81 -21.87 -2.79
CA LEU A 200 18.37 -21.59 -2.64
C LEU A 200 18.11 -20.25 -1.94
N ALA A 201 18.88 -19.94 -0.89
CA ALA A 201 18.74 -18.67 -0.17
C ALA A 201 19.16 -17.48 -1.04
N ALA A 202 20.25 -17.60 -1.80
CA ALA A 202 20.69 -16.58 -2.75
C ALA A 202 19.67 -16.38 -3.89
N GLN A 203 19.09 -17.46 -4.42
CA GLN A 203 17.98 -17.38 -5.39
C GLN A 203 16.81 -16.57 -4.85
N ALA A 204 16.36 -16.89 -3.63
CA ALA A 204 15.24 -16.20 -3.00
C ALA A 204 15.54 -14.71 -2.69
N LEU A 205 16.80 -14.36 -2.40
CA LEU A 205 17.22 -12.97 -2.19
C LEU A 205 17.26 -12.15 -3.48
N LEU A 206 17.65 -12.79 -4.58
CA LEU A 206 17.79 -12.17 -5.89
C LEU A 206 16.48 -12.10 -6.68
N GLU A 207 15.51 -12.99 -6.41
CA GLU A 207 14.18 -12.99 -7.03
C GLU A 207 13.48 -11.61 -7.03
N PRO A 208 13.48 -10.82 -5.92
CA PRO A 208 12.86 -9.49 -5.93
C PRO A 208 13.69 -8.38 -6.58
N CYS A 209 14.97 -8.64 -6.89
CA CYS A 209 15.88 -7.63 -7.46
C CYS A 209 15.54 -7.35 -8.93
N ASP A 210 15.77 -6.11 -9.38
CA ASP A 210 15.57 -5.75 -10.78
C ASP A 210 16.66 -6.41 -11.67
N PRO A 211 16.31 -7.27 -12.64
CA PRO A 211 17.29 -7.91 -13.52
C PRO A 211 18.02 -6.93 -14.44
N ALA A 212 17.49 -5.72 -14.66
CA ALA A 212 18.17 -4.68 -15.43
C ALA A 212 19.32 -4.02 -14.64
N ASP A 213 19.37 -4.21 -13.33
CA ASP A 213 20.43 -3.66 -12.49
C ASP A 213 21.77 -4.40 -12.70
N PRO A 214 22.88 -3.67 -12.94
CA PRO A 214 24.19 -4.30 -13.09
C PRO A 214 24.63 -5.14 -11.89
N ALA A 215 24.33 -4.73 -10.65
CA ALA A 215 24.74 -5.49 -9.46
C ALA A 215 23.89 -6.75 -9.27
N ALA A 216 22.59 -6.68 -9.54
CA ALA A 216 21.72 -7.86 -9.58
C ALA A 216 22.13 -8.83 -10.71
N ALA A 217 22.43 -8.33 -11.90
CA ALA A 217 22.89 -9.13 -13.03
C ALA A 217 24.22 -9.84 -12.73
N GLU A 218 25.18 -9.15 -12.11
CA GLU A 218 26.43 -9.74 -11.64
C GLU A 218 26.19 -10.83 -10.60
N ALA A 219 25.35 -10.57 -9.60
CA ALA A 219 25.00 -11.56 -8.58
C ALA A 219 24.31 -12.80 -9.16
N VAL A 220 23.44 -12.64 -10.16
CA VAL A 220 22.82 -13.74 -10.91
C VAL A 220 23.86 -14.53 -11.70
N ALA A 221 24.86 -13.87 -12.29
CA ALA A 221 25.96 -14.57 -12.96
C ALA A 221 26.80 -15.40 -11.96
N VAL A 222 27.08 -14.88 -10.76
CA VAL A 222 27.76 -15.65 -9.70
C VAL A 222 26.91 -16.82 -9.21
N LEU A 223 25.59 -16.62 -9.08
CA LEU A 223 24.64 -17.67 -8.73
C LEU A 223 24.64 -18.80 -9.77
N ASN A 224 24.61 -18.49 -11.05
CA ASN A 224 24.64 -19.49 -12.13
C ASN A 224 25.95 -20.29 -12.11
N ARG A 225 27.10 -19.62 -11.95
CA ARG A 225 28.40 -20.30 -11.79
C ARG A 225 28.42 -21.24 -10.57
N SER A 226 27.86 -20.79 -9.44
CA SER A 226 27.75 -21.59 -8.21
C SER A 226 26.83 -22.81 -8.40
N HIS A 227 25.72 -22.64 -9.11
CA HIS A 227 24.80 -23.73 -9.46
C HIS A 227 25.48 -24.76 -10.38
N GLU A 228 26.21 -24.32 -11.41
CA GLU A 228 26.96 -25.22 -12.28
C GLU A 228 28.08 -25.98 -11.53
N ALA A 229 28.78 -25.33 -10.61
CA ALA A 229 29.77 -25.98 -9.76
C ALA A 229 29.14 -27.06 -8.88
N PHE A 230 27.98 -26.76 -8.28
CA PHE A 230 27.21 -27.70 -7.48
C PHE A 230 26.74 -28.94 -8.29
N VAL A 231 26.21 -28.71 -9.49
CA VAL A 231 25.74 -29.80 -10.39
C VAL A 231 26.90 -30.68 -10.82
N ARG A 232 28.06 -30.10 -11.15
CA ARG A 232 29.28 -30.84 -11.52
C ARG A 232 29.95 -31.58 -10.35
N GLY A 233 29.49 -31.35 -9.12
CA GLY A 233 30.10 -31.94 -7.92
C GLY A 233 31.39 -31.26 -7.47
N SER A 234 31.71 -30.07 -7.99
CA SER A 234 32.87 -29.25 -7.60
C SER A 234 32.56 -28.43 -6.34
N VAL A 235 32.09 -29.09 -5.27
CA VAL A 235 31.50 -28.44 -4.08
C VAL A 235 32.52 -27.93 -3.06
N GLY A 236 33.80 -27.82 -3.45
CA GLY A 236 34.93 -27.44 -2.59
C GLY A 236 35.41 -25.99 -2.72
N ASP A 237 34.87 -25.20 -3.64
CA ASP A 237 35.32 -23.83 -3.89
C ASP A 237 34.63 -22.81 -2.95
N ASP A 238 35.13 -22.68 -1.72
CA ASP A 238 34.57 -21.76 -0.72
C ASP A 238 34.69 -20.29 -1.14
N ALA A 239 35.65 -19.95 -2.02
CA ALA A 239 35.78 -18.60 -2.56
C ALA A 239 34.59 -18.26 -3.47
N LEU A 240 34.19 -19.18 -4.35
CA LEU A 240 32.98 -19.01 -5.18
C LEU A 240 31.71 -18.86 -4.33
N LEU A 241 31.59 -19.65 -3.26
CA LEU A 241 30.45 -19.52 -2.34
C LEU A 241 30.47 -18.19 -1.58
N GLY A 242 31.65 -17.74 -1.12
CA GLY A 242 31.83 -16.44 -0.49
C GLY A 242 31.52 -15.27 -1.43
N ASP A 243 31.86 -15.39 -2.71
CA ASP A 243 31.50 -14.44 -3.75
C ASP A 243 29.98 -14.39 -3.95
N LEU A 244 29.29 -15.55 -3.95
CA LEU A 244 27.84 -15.60 -4.03
C LEU A 244 27.17 -14.90 -2.85
N VAL A 245 27.62 -15.17 -1.62
CA VAL A 245 27.05 -14.54 -0.41
C VAL A 245 27.16 -13.02 -0.49
N ARG A 246 28.35 -12.51 -0.82
CA ARG A 246 28.59 -11.07 -0.94
C ARG A 246 27.76 -10.45 -2.06
N ALA A 247 27.82 -11.02 -3.27
CA ALA A 247 27.10 -10.48 -4.42
C ALA A 247 25.58 -10.46 -4.21
N ALA A 248 25.01 -11.54 -3.66
CA ALA A 248 23.58 -11.61 -3.37
C ALA A 248 23.14 -10.64 -2.26
N GLY A 249 23.92 -10.53 -1.18
CA GLY A 249 23.66 -9.58 -0.09
C GLY A 249 23.75 -8.12 -0.56
N ASP A 250 24.81 -7.77 -1.29
CA ASP A 250 25.03 -6.42 -1.80
C ASP A 250 23.94 -6.01 -2.81
N ALA A 251 23.53 -6.91 -3.71
CA ALA A 251 22.45 -6.66 -4.66
C ALA A 251 21.11 -6.43 -3.94
N HIS A 252 20.78 -7.28 -2.96
CA HIS A 252 19.55 -7.14 -2.18
C HIS A 252 19.51 -5.85 -1.36
N ALA A 253 20.62 -5.50 -0.70
CA ALA A 253 20.73 -4.27 0.08
C ALA A 253 20.56 -3.01 -0.79
N LYS A 254 21.22 -2.99 -1.97
CA LYS A 254 21.07 -1.90 -2.94
C LYS A 254 19.64 -1.76 -3.44
N GLU A 255 18.97 -2.88 -3.73
CA GLU A 255 17.56 -2.85 -4.15
C GLU A 255 16.67 -2.29 -3.03
N ALA A 256 16.87 -2.71 -1.79
CA ALA A 256 16.11 -2.18 -0.65
C ALA A 256 16.28 -0.66 -0.50
N ASP A 257 17.51 -0.15 -0.67
CA ASP A 257 17.78 1.29 -0.63
C ASP A 257 17.10 2.05 -1.78
N ARG A 258 17.09 1.51 -3.00
CA ARG A 258 16.34 2.10 -4.13
C ARG A 258 14.85 2.16 -3.89
N VAL A 259 14.27 1.09 -3.35
CA VAL A 259 12.83 1.07 -3.03
C VAL A 259 12.50 2.13 -1.96
N ARG A 260 13.38 2.35 -0.98
CA ARG A 260 13.23 3.43 0.02
C ARG A 260 13.36 4.82 -0.61
N GLU A 261 14.29 4.99 -1.54
CA GLU A 261 14.42 6.24 -2.29
C GLU A 261 13.16 6.53 -3.12
N LEU A 262 12.64 5.51 -3.80
CA LEU A 262 11.40 5.60 -4.58
C LEU A 262 10.20 5.95 -3.69
N LEU A 263 10.11 5.41 -2.48
CA LEU A 263 9.10 5.79 -1.48
C LEU A 263 9.15 7.30 -1.18
N ALA A 264 10.36 7.86 -1.00
CA ALA A 264 10.54 9.28 -0.73
C ALA A 264 10.18 10.15 -1.96
N GLN A 265 10.71 9.79 -3.14
CA GLN A 265 10.44 10.50 -4.40
C GLN A 265 8.94 10.53 -4.72
N THR A 266 8.25 9.40 -4.57
CA THR A 266 6.81 9.29 -4.85
C THR A 266 5.96 10.06 -3.84
N ARG A 267 6.35 10.09 -2.56
CA ARG A 267 5.72 10.95 -1.55
C ARG A 267 5.83 12.42 -1.92
N ASP A 268 7.00 12.86 -2.38
CA ASP A 268 7.22 14.25 -2.75
C ASP A 268 6.44 14.62 -4.02
N ALA A 269 6.37 13.73 -5.02
CA ALA A 269 5.50 13.89 -6.20
C ALA A 269 4.01 13.99 -5.84
N ILE A 270 3.53 13.17 -4.89
CA ILE A 270 2.16 13.26 -4.37
C ILE A 270 1.91 14.63 -3.71
N ARG A 271 2.86 15.11 -2.89
CA ARG A 271 2.76 16.43 -2.25
C ARG A 271 2.72 17.56 -3.25
N GLU A 272 3.58 17.51 -4.27
CA GLU A 272 3.57 18.50 -5.35
C GLU A 272 2.23 18.55 -6.08
N ALA A 273 1.67 17.38 -6.43
CA ALA A 273 0.35 17.29 -7.05
C ALA A 273 -0.75 17.84 -6.11
N ALA A 274 -0.72 17.50 -4.83
CA ALA A 274 -1.68 17.96 -3.84
C ALA A 274 -1.60 19.48 -3.61
N ASN A 275 -0.40 20.06 -3.60
CA ASN A 275 -0.19 21.51 -3.47
C ASN A 275 -0.77 22.31 -4.65
N LEU A 276 -0.92 21.69 -5.82
CA LEU A 276 -1.62 22.26 -6.97
C LEU A 276 -3.16 22.11 -6.88
N GLY A 277 -3.65 21.45 -5.83
CA GLY A 277 -5.05 21.11 -5.63
C GLY A 277 -5.53 19.93 -6.49
N ALA A 278 -4.61 19.08 -6.98
CA ALA A 278 -4.98 17.87 -7.71
C ALA A 278 -5.56 16.80 -6.76
N SER A 279 -6.44 15.95 -7.28
CA SER A 279 -6.94 14.79 -6.52
C SER A 279 -5.88 13.68 -6.50
N VAL A 280 -5.33 13.42 -5.32
CA VAL A 280 -4.21 12.47 -5.12
C VAL A 280 -4.62 11.14 -4.46
N ALA A 281 -5.91 10.93 -4.17
CA ALA A 281 -6.37 9.77 -3.40
C ALA A 281 -5.89 8.42 -3.97
N LEU A 282 -5.99 8.23 -5.29
CA LEU A 282 -5.56 6.98 -5.94
C LEU A 282 -4.03 6.76 -5.88
N ALA A 283 -3.25 7.84 -5.85
CA ALA A 283 -1.80 7.79 -5.72
C ALA A 283 -1.40 7.47 -4.27
N GLU A 284 -2.07 8.10 -3.29
CA GLU A 284 -1.88 7.84 -1.87
C GLU A 284 -2.22 6.39 -1.49
N ASP A 285 -3.30 5.84 -2.04
CA ASP A 285 -3.69 4.45 -1.77
C ASP A 285 -2.64 3.46 -2.28
N ALA A 286 -2.12 3.67 -3.50
CA ALA A 286 -1.04 2.86 -4.06
C ALA A 286 0.26 3.02 -3.25
N TRP A 287 0.57 4.23 -2.81
CA TRP A 287 1.74 4.51 -1.97
C TRP A 287 1.66 3.79 -0.61
N LYS A 288 0.48 3.81 0.04
CA LYS A 288 0.25 3.06 1.30
C LYS A 288 0.39 1.56 1.10
N GLN A 289 -0.15 1.01 0.01
CA GLN A 289 0.04 -0.41 -0.34
C GLN A 289 1.53 -0.75 -0.54
N GLY A 290 2.28 0.13 -1.20
CA GLY A 290 3.74 -0.02 -1.36
C GLY A 290 4.48 -0.03 -0.02
N ALA A 291 4.10 0.85 0.92
CA ALA A 291 4.66 0.87 2.27
C ALA A 291 4.36 -0.44 3.03
N ASP A 292 3.11 -0.94 2.96
CA ASP A 292 2.73 -2.22 3.57
C ASP A 292 3.53 -3.40 2.98
N PHE A 293 3.85 -3.38 1.69
CA PHE A 293 4.71 -4.39 1.07
C PHE A 293 6.15 -4.29 1.54
N LEU A 294 6.68 -3.07 1.69
CA LEU A 294 8.02 -2.81 2.18
C LEU A 294 8.19 -3.30 3.63
N ASP A 295 7.21 -3.03 4.50
CA ASP A 295 7.18 -3.51 5.89
C ASP A 295 7.15 -5.04 5.98
N ARG A 296 6.62 -5.71 4.96
CA ARG A 296 6.57 -7.18 4.83
C ARG A 296 7.77 -7.74 4.04
N HIS A 297 8.80 -6.94 3.79
CA HIS A 297 10.00 -7.30 3.02
C HIS A 297 9.72 -7.79 1.60
N ARG A 298 8.66 -7.30 0.94
CA ARG A 298 8.31 -7.65 -0.44
C ARG A 298 8.76 -6.55 -1.41
N LEU A 299 10.06 -6.47 -1.67
CA LEU A 299 10.67 -5.36 -2.42
C LEU A 299 10.10 -5.19 -3.83
N ALA A 300 9.92 -6.26 -4.60
CA ALA A 300 9.37 -6.17 -5.96
C ALA A 300 7.94 -5.58 -5.98
N SER A 301 7.05 -6.08 -5.12
CA SER A 301 5.68 -5.55 -5.02
C SER A 301 5.62 -4.12 -4.51
N ALA A 302 6.52 -3.76 -3.58
CA ALA A 302 6.67 -2.39 -3.10
C ALA A 302 7.10 -1.45 -4.23
N ARG A 303 8.13 -1.84 -5.00
CA ARG A 303 8.62 -1.10 -6.17
C ARG A 303 7.50 -0.84 -7.18
N GLU A 304 6.78 -1.89 -7.59
CA GLU A 304 5.65 -1.77 -8.53
C GLU A 304 4.58 -0.79 -8.02
N SER A 305 4.24 -0.90 -6.72
CA SER A 305 3.22 -0.04 -6.10
C SER A 305 3.66 1.42 -6.03
N PHE A 306 4.93 1.70 -5.74
CA PHE A 306 5.46 3.06 -5.75
C PHE A 306 5.57 3.63 -7.17
N VAL A 307 5.98 2.83 -8.17
CA VAL A 307 5.98 3.27 -9.59
C VAL A 307 4.56 3.67 -10.01
N GLU A 308 3.56 2.84 -9.69
CA GLU A 308 2.16 3.15 -9.99
C GLU A 308 1.67 4.40 -9.24
N ALA A 309 2.05 4.57 -7.96
CA ALA A 309 1.74 5.77 -7.19
C ALA A 309 2.34 7.04 -7.84
N GLY A 310 3.60 6.98 -8.26
CA GLY A 310 4.29 8.06 -8.96
C GLY A 310 3.62 8.42 -10.28
N ARG A 311 3.25 7.41 -11.09
CA ARG A 311 2.50 7.60 -12.34
C ARG A 311 1.15 8.29 -12.08
N ARG A 312 0.38 7.80 -11.11
CA ARG A 312 -0.93 8.40 -10.74
C ARG A 312 -0.80 9.84 -10.24
N ALA A 313 0.23 10.14 -9.46
CA ALA A 313 0.50 11.51 -9.01
C ALA A 313 0.85 12.43 -10.19
N GLY A 314 1.69 11.95 -11.10
CA GLY A 314 2.02 12.65 -12.35
C GLY A 314 0.78 12.93 -13.21
N ASP A 315 -0.06 11.92 -13.46
CA ASP A 315 -1.30 12.04 -14.23
C ASP A 315 -2.31 12.99 -13.58
N ALA A 316 -2.43 12.96 -12.24
CA ALA A 316 -3.28 13.89 -11.50
C ALA A 316 -2.77 15.34 -11.61
N ARG A 317 -1.46 15.53 -11.51
CA ARG A 317 -0.81 16.83 -11.68
C ARG A 317 -1.02 17.38 -13.10
N SER A 318 -0.77 16.60 -14.14
CA SER A 318 -0.93 17.03 -15.53
C SER A 318 -2.37 17.43 -15.84
N ARG A 319 -3.35 16.59 -15.44
CA ARG A 319 -4.78 16.93 -15.59
C ARG A 319 -5.14 18.23 -14.88
N ARG A 320 -4.61 18.44 -13.66
CA ARG A 320 -4.88 19.67 -12.92
C ARG A 320 -4.31 20.91 -13.60
N ILE A 321 -3.14 20.79 -14.22
CA ILE A 321 -2.51 21.87 -15.00
C ILE A 321 -3.40 22.20 -16.21
N GLU A 322 -3.82 21.19 -16.97
CA GLU A 322 -4.72 21.35 -18.12
C GLU A 322 -6.05 22.01 -17.73
N GLU A 323 -6.64 21.61 -16.60
CA GLU A 323 -7.85 22.24 -16.05
C GLU A 323 -7.63 23.73 -15.74
N VAL A 324 -6.52 24.08 -15.08
CA VAL A 324 -6.22 25.48 -14.72
C VAL A 324 -6.02 26.33 -15.98
N GLU A 325 -5.31 25.82 -16.97
CA GLU A 325 -5.11 26.52 -18.24
C GLU A 325 -6.42 26.65 -19.02
N GLY A 326 -7.26 25.61 -19.01
CA GLY A 326 -8.59 25.62 -19.62
C GLY A 326 -9.59 26.61 -18.98
N LEU A 327 -9.38 27.00 -17.71
CA LEU A 327 -10.20 28.01 -17.04
C LEU A 327 -9.91 29.44 -17.51
N VAL A 328 -8.74 29.72 -18.08
CA VAL A 328 -8.35 31.06 -18.54
C VAL A 328 -9.37 31.66 -19.53
N PRO A 329 -9.74 30.99 -20.63
CA PRO A 329 -10.75 31.52 -21.56
C PRO A 329 -12.12 31.67 -20.89
N ALA A 330 -12.57 30.71 -20.09
CA ALA A 330 -13.88 30.79 -19.43
C ALA A 330 -13.98 31.99 -18.46
N VAL A 331 -12.92 32.27 -17.70
CA VAL A 331 -12.88 33.46 -16.82
C VAL A 331 -12.83 34.75 -17.63
N ALA A 332 -12.12 34.77 -18.76
CA ALA A 332 -12.12 35.92 -19.67
C ALA A 332 -13.52 36.21 -20.22
N ASP A 333 -14.29 35.18 -20.60
CA ASP A 333 -15.67 35.31 -21.07
C ASP A 333 -16.59 35.87 -19.97
N HIS A 334 -16.43 35.42 -18.71
CA HIS A 334 -17.17 35.97 -17.58
C HIS A 334 -16.86 37.45 -17.32
N ILE A 335 -15.59 37.84 -17.45
CA ILE A 335 -15.17 39.24 -17.34
C ILE A 335 -15.78 40.07 -18.47
N GLU A 336 -15.80 39.58 -19.70
CA GLU A 336 -16.42 40.26 -20.84
C GLU A 336 -17.94 40.42 -20.64
N LEU A 337 -18.62 39.38 -20.18
CA LEU A 337 -20.04 39.45 -19.85
C LEU A 337 -20.33 40.49 -18.76
N ALA A 338 -19.51 40.53 -17.71
CA ALA A 338 -19.61 41.54 -16.65
C ALA A 338 -19.40 42.96 -17.21
N ARG A 339 -18.45 43.13 -18.14
CA ARG A 339 -18.20 44.41 -18.84
C ARG A 339 -19.41 44.85 -19.67
N ASN A 340 -20.03 43.91 -20.40
CA ASN A 340 -21.18 44.18 -21.27
C ASN A 340 -22.42 44.65 -20.49
N VAL A 341 -22.57 44.26 -19.21
CA VAL A 341 -23.61 44.79 -18.33
C VAL A 341 -23.22 46.08 -17.59
N GLY A 342 -22.05 46.64 -17.88
CA GLY A 342 -21.54 47.88 -17.28
C GLY A 342 -20.91 47.71 -15.89
N ALA A 343 -20.46 46.51 -15.52
CA ALA A 343 -19.72 46.33 -14.28
C ALA A 343 -18.28 46.88 -14.40
N ASP A 344 -17.72 47.37 -13.30
CA ASP A 344 -16.29 47.69 -13.24
C ASP A 344 -15.50 46.38 -13.11
N VAL A 345 -14.69 46.07 -14.12
CA VAL A 345 -13.98 44.80 -14.26
C VAL A 345 -12.46 44.92 -14.10
N ARG A 346 -11.93 46.12 -13.82
CA ARG A 346 -10.48 46.39 -13.82
C ARG A 346 -9.70 45.48 -12.87
N GLU A 347 -10.23 45.23 -11.68
CA GLU A 347 -9.58 44.34 -10.70
C GLU A 347 -9.59 42.88 -11.17
N ALA A 348 -10.68 42.42 -11.78
CA ALA A 348 -10.79 41.06 -12.32
C ALA A 348 -9.85 40.85 -13.52
N GLU A 349 -9.73 41.84 -14.41
CA GLU A 349 -8.76 41.86 -15.51
C GLU A 349 -7.32 41.79 -14.99
N GLY A 350 -6.98 42.61 -14.00
CA GLY A 350 -5.65 42.57 -13.38
C GLY A 350 -5.31 41.22 -12.75
N LEU A 351 -6.28 40.54 -12.14
CA LEU A 351 -6.09 39.19 -11.61
C LEU A 351 -5.94 38.14 -12.71
N LEU A 352 -6.68 38.27 -13.82
CA LEU A 352 -6.54 37.38 -14.98
C LEU A 352 -5.15 37.50 -15.60
N ASP A 353 -4.62 38.72 -15.72
CA ASP A 353 -3.27 38.95 -16.25
C ASP A 353 -2.19 38.40 -15.30
N GLN A 354 -2.34 38.59 -13.98
CA GLN A 354 -1.46 37.95 -12.99
C GLN A 354 -1.52 36.43 -13.07
N ALA A 355 -2.70 35.84 -13.32
CA ALA A 355 -2.84 34.39 -13.49
C ALA A 355 -2.11 33.90 -14.74
N ARG A 356 -2.18 34.63 -15.86
CA ARG A 356 -1.43 34.33 -17.08
C ARG A 356 0.08 34.40 -16.84
N THR A 357 0.55 35.42 -16.12
CA THR A 357 1.96 35.50 -15.71
C THR A 357 2.36 34.32 -14.82
N ALA A 358 1.53 33.95 -13.86
CA ALA A 358 1.78 32.78 -12.99
C ALA A 358 1.84 31.46 -13.78
N ILE A 359 0.97 31.27 -14.80
CA ILE A 359 1.03 30.11 -15.71
C ILE A 359 2.36 30.11 -16.48
N SER A 360 2.79 31.25 -17.03
CA SER A 360 4.09 31.33 -17.72
C SER A 360 5.29 31.06 -16.81
N ALA A 361 5.14 31.29 -15.50
CA ALA A 361 6.13 30.96 -14.47
C ALA A 361 5.99 29.54 -13.91
N VAL A 362 5.07 28.70 -14.44
CA VAL A 362 4.78 27.33 -13.99
C VAL A 362 4.20 27.27 -12.55
N GLU A 363 3.70 28.39 -12.03
CA GLU A 363 3.05 28.51 -10.71
C GLU A 363 1.54 28.17 -10.80
N HIS A 364 1.17 27.00 -11.34
CA HIS A 364 -0.22 26.67 -11.65
C HIS A 364 -1.17 26.67 -10.43
N GLY A 365 -0.67 26.36 -9.23
CA GLY A 365 -1.48 26.43 -8.00
C GLY A 365 -1.93 27.86 -7.70
N ARG A 366 -1.00 28.82 -7.79
CA ARG A 366 -1.28 30.24 -7.62
C ARG A 366 -2.18 30.77 -8.74
N ALA A 367 -1.93 30.36 -9.97
CA ALA A 367 -2.76 30.75 -11.11
C ALA A 367 -4.23 30.33 -10.93
N GLY A 368 -4.47 29.09 -10.49
CA GLY A 368 -5.82 28.59 -10.22
C GLY A 368 -6.56 29.42 -9.16
N ASP A 369 -5.87 29.87 -8.10
CA ASP A 369 -6.46 30.73 -7.07
C ASP A 369 -6.76 32.14 -7.57
N LEU A 370 -5.88 32.72 -8.39
CA LEU A 370 -6.09 34.02 -9.02
C LEU A 370 -7.29 33.97 -9.97
N LEU A 371 -7.42 32.93 -10.79
CA LEU A 371 -8.57 32.72 -11.69
C LEU A 371 -9.89 32.64 -10.93
N LYS A 372 -9.96 31.83 -9.86
CA LYS A 372 -11.16 31.74 -9.00
C LYS A 372 -11.53 33.08 -8.33
N ARG A 373 -10.55 33.95 -8.05
CA ARG A 373 -10.81 35.28 -7.50
C ARG A 373 -11.31 36.24 -8.58
N ALA A 374 -10.68 36.23 -9.75
CA ALA A 374 -11.10 37.02 -10.91
C ALA A 374 -12.55 36.71 -11.31
N GLU A 375 -12.89 35.42 -11.43
CA GLU A 375 -14.24 34.95 -11.74
C GLU A 375 -15.27 35.45 -10.72
N ARG A 376 -15.00 35.26 -9.42
CA ARG A 376 -15.91 35.71 -8.35
C ARG A 376 -16.11 37.23 -8.37
N LEU A 377 -15.07 38.02 -8.64
CA LEU A 377 -15.18 39.47 -8.75
C LEU A 377 -16.02 39.87 -9.97
N ALA A 378 -15.79 39.24 -11.13
CA ALA A 378 -16.57 39.48 -12.34
C ALA A 378 -18.06 39.17 -12.12
N MET A 379 -18.39 37.99 -11.60
CA MET A 379 -19.77 37.59 -11.31
C MET A 379 -20.44 38.51 -10.28
N LYS A 380 -19.73 38.90 -9.22
CA LYS A 380 -20.25 39.84 -8.21
C LYS A 380 -20.50 41.24 -8.79
N GLY A 381 -19.62 41.71 -9.67
CA GLY A 381 -19.79 42.96 -10.41
C GLY A 381 -21.02 42.92 -11.31
N GLN A 382 -21.16 41.85 -12.08
CA GLN A 382 -22.30 41.59 -12.95
C GLN A 382 -23.62 41.57 -12.15
N GLN A 383 -23.69 40.80 -11.07
CA GLN A 383 -24.90 40.68 -10.24
C GLN A 383 -25.33 42.03 -9.69
N ARG A 384 -24.40 42.84 -9.16
CA ARG A 384 -24.69 44.18 -8.65
C ARG A 384 -25.28 45.10 -9.72
N GLN A 385 -24.80 45.02 -10.96
CA GLN A 385 -25.33 45.86 -12.04
C GLN A 385 -26.73 45.40 -12.49
N ILE A 386 -26.95 44.08 -12.52
CA ILE A 386 -28.29 43.53 -12.80
C ILE A 386 -29.28 43.97 -11.71
N GLU A 387 -28.90 43.87 -10.44
CA GLU A 387 -29.73 44.34 -9.31
C GLU A 387 -30.05 45.83 -9.41
N ARG A 388 -29.05 46.67 -9.70
CA ARG A 388 -29.25 48.11 -9.94
C ARG A 388 -30.19 48.38 -11.12
N ALA A 389 -30.04 47.65 -12.22
CA ALA A 389 -30.92 47.78 -13.38
C ALA A 389 -32.36 47.39 -13.05
N ILE A 390 -32.57 46.34 -12.25
CA ILE A 390 -33.90 45.93 -11.76
C ILE A 390 -34.52 47.00 -10.87
N GLN A 391 -33.76 47.52 -9.89
CA GLN A 391 -34.23 48.59 -9.01
C GLN A 391 -34.59 49.85 -9.78
N LEU A 392 -33.77 50.24 -10.76
CA LEU A 392 -34.07 51.38 -11.63
C LEU A 392 -35.37 51.14 -12.38
N ARG A 393 -35.55 49.97 -13.01
CA ARG A 393 -36.79 49.59 -13.71
C ARG A 393 -38.01 49.66 -12.79
N GLN A 394 -37.93 49.08 -11.59
CA GLN A 394 -39.00 49.12 -10.60
C GLN A 394 -39.36 50.56 -10.23
N SER A 395 -38.36 51.41 -9.95
CA SER A 395 -38.60 52.82 -9.62
C SER A 395 -39.27 53.60 -10.76
N GLN A 396 -38.98 53.29 -12.03
CA GLN A 396 -39.64 53.92 -13.17
C GLN A 396 -41.08 53.45 -13.33
N VAL A 397 -41.35 52.16 -13.09
CA VAL A 397 -42.71 51.60 -13.10
C VAL A 397 -43.54 52.21 -11.98
N GLU A 398 -43.02 52.30 -10.76
CA GLU A 398 -43.70 52.92 -9.62
C GLU A 398 -44.04 54.40 -9.89
N LYS A 399 -43.11 55.16 -10.46
CA LYS A 399 -43.36 56.55 -10.88
C LYS A 399 -44.47 56.64 -11.92
N ALA A 400 -44.44 55.78 -12.94
CA ALA A 400 -45.47 55.75 -13.97
C ALA A 400 -46.86 55.40 -13.37
N GLN A 401 -46.91 54.42 -12.47
CA GLN A 401 -48.14 54.03 -11.77
C GLN A 401 -48.68 55.14 -10.87
N ALA A 402 -47.81 55.86 -10.17
CA ALA A 402 -48.20 57.00 -9.34
C ALA A 402 -48.82 58.12 -10.18
N ILE A 403 -48.23 58.45 -11.33
CA ILE A 403 -48.78 59.43 -12.28
C ILE A 403 -50.16 58.99 -12.80
N ILE A 404 -50.30 57.72 -13.17
CA ILE A 404 -51.57 57.15 -13.63
C ILE A 404 -52.64 57.25 -12.54
N ALA A 405 -52.29 56.89 -11.30
CA ALA A 405 -53.19 56.95 -10.16
C ALA A 405 -53.60 58.39 -9.81
N ALA A 406 -52.69 59.37 -9.94
CA ALA A 406 -52.97 60.79 -9.70
C ALA A 406 -53.87 61.42 -10.79
N SER A 407 -53.75 60.96 -12.03
CA SER A 407 -54.53 61.48 -13.17
C SER A 407 -55.96 60.91 -13.24
N GLU A 408 -56.21 59.76 -12.62
CA GLU A 408 -57.48 59.05 -12.68
C GLU A 408 -58.67 59.78 -12.00
N PRO A 409 -58.51 60.44 -10.82
CA PRO A 409 -59.56 61.26 -10.22
C PRO A 409 -60.01 62.42 -11.11
N VAL A 410 -59.07 63.14 -11.72
CA VAL A 410 -59.37 64.27 -12.64
C VAL A 410 -60.19 63.78 -13.83
N LEU A 411 -59.81 62.63 -14.40
CA LEU A 411 -60.57 61.99 -15.48
C LEU A 411 -62.01 61.67 -15.05
N LYS A 412 -62.20 61.01 -13.90
CA LYS A 412 -63.53 60.64 -13.40
C LYS A 412 -64.40 61.87 -13.12
N GLU A 413 -63.83 62.93 -12.57
CA GLU A 413 -64.57 64.16 -12.33
C GLU A 413 -64.93 64.89 -13.62
N ALA A 414 -64.00 65.01 -14.57
CA ALA A 414 -64.27 65.61 -15.87
C ALA A 414 -65.40 64.88 -16.62
N GLU A 415 -65.41 63.55 -16.60
CA GLU A 415 -66.50 62.73 -17.13
C GLU A 415 -67.84 63.03 -16.44
N SER A 416 -67.85 63.30 -15.13
CA SER A 416 -69.06 63.67 -14.38
C SER A 416 -69.63 65.05 -14.76
N TYR A 417 -68.82 65.91 -15.36
CA TYR A 417 -69.22 67.21 -15.89
C TYR A 417 -69.49 67.19 -17.39
N ASP A 418 -69.48 66.02 -18.04
CA ASP A 418 -69.62 65.82 -19.49
C ASP A 418 -68.53 66.54 -20.31
N LEU A 419 -67.34 66.75 -19.72
CA LEU A 419 -66.19 67.30 -20.42
C LEU A 419 -65.51 66.23 -21.30
N SER A 420 -64.88 66.65 -22.40
CA SER A 420 -64.18 65.73 -23.30
C SER A 420 -62.89 65.21 -22.67
N ALA A 421 -62.93 64.01 -22.11
CA ALA A 421 -61.79 63.35 -21.47
C ALA A 421 -61.20 62.17 -22.28
N ALA A 422 -61.49 62.11 -23.58
CA ALA A 422 -61.13 60.99 -24.45
C ALA A 422 -59.62 60.78 -24.59
N GLU A 423 -58.86 61.88 -24.68
CA GLU A 423 -57.40 61.86 -24.82
C GLU A 423 -56.72 61.29 -23.57
N VAL A 424 -57.02 61.84 -22.39
CA VAL A 424 -56.49 61.35 -21.10
C VAL A 424 -56.83 59.88 -20.89
N ARG A 425 -58.07 59.47 -21.17
CA ARG A 425 -58.49 58.06 -21.05
C ARG A 425 -57.67 57.14 -21.95
N THR A 426 -57.43 57.56 -23.19
CA THR A 426 -56.67 56.77 -24.17
C THR A 426 -55.22 56.65 -23.73
N LEU A 427 -54.58 57.74 -23.32
CA LEU A 427 -53.19 57.74 -22.86
C LEU A 427 -53.01 56.90 -21.59
N LEU A 428 -53.91 57.02 -20.59
CA LEU A 428 -53.85 56.20 -19.37
C LEU A 428 -54.05 54.71 -19.67
N ARG A 429 -54.93 54.36 -20.61
CA ARG A 429 -55.10 52.96 -21.03
C ARG A 429 -53.85 52.44 -21.72
N GLN A 430 -53.31 53.19 -22.70
CA GLN A 430 -52.09 52.82 -23.40
C GLN A 430 -50.91 52.68 -22.44
N ALA A 431 -50.76 53.59 -21.47
CA ALA A 431 -49.71 53.51 -20.45
C ALA A 431 -49.83 52.22 -19.63
N ARG A 432 -51.04 51.85 -19.17
CA ARG A 432 -51.27 50.58 -18.45
C ARG A 432 -50.97 49.35 -19.31
N ASP A 433 -51.43 49.35 -20.56
CA ASP A 433 -51.21 48.23 -21.49
C ASP A 433 -49.71 48.03 -21.78
N VAL A 434 -48.96 49.12 -21.97
CA VAL A 434 -47.52 49.10 -22.25
C VAL A 434 -46.71 48.71 -21.00
N LEU A 435 -47.07 49.22 -19.82
CA LEU A 435 -46.49 48.78 -18.55
C LEU A 435 -46.76 47.30 -18.27
N GLY A 436 -47.97 46.81 -18.59
CA GLY A 436 -48.33 45.40 -18.47
C GLY A 436 -47.54 44.48 -19.40
N LYS A 437 -47.05 45.01 -20.53
CA LYS A 437 -46.14 44.31 -21.46
C LYS A 437 -44.66 44.38 -21.04
N GLY A 438 -44.32 45.15 -20.00
CA GLY A 438 -42.96 45.26 -19.47
C GLY A 438 -42.08 46.36 -20.08
N ASP A 439 -42.60 47.18 -21.01
CA ASP A 439 -41.87 48.33 -21.55
C ASP A 439 -42.06 49.57 -20.65
N TYR A 440 -41.21 49.67 -19.64
CA TYR A 440 -41.30 50.72 -18.63
C TYR A 440 -40.96 52.12 -19.14
N LEU A 441 -40.12 52.26 -20.18
CA LEU A 441 -39.74 53.57 -20.73
C LEU A 441 -40.89 54.17 -21.55
N ALA A 442 -41.46 53.37 -22.46
CA ALA A 442 -42.64 53.79 -23.21
C ALA A 442 -43.84 54.00 -22.28
N GLY A 443 -44.03 53.12 -21.29
CA GLY A 443 -45.08 53.24 -20.28
C GLY A 443 -44.98 54.53 -19.47
N LEU A 444 -43.78 54.88 -18.98
CA LEU A 444 -43.55 56.14 -18.26
C LEU A 444 -43.78 57.37 -19.14
N THR A 445 -43.38 57.32 -20.40
CA THR A 445 -43.58 58.43 -21.35
C THR A 445 -45.08 58.67 -21.60
N LEU A 446 -45.85 57.61 -21.82
CA LEU A 446 -47.31 57.69 -21.96
C LEU A 446 -47.98 58.18 -20.67
N ALA A 447 -47.50 57.76 -19.50
CA ALA A 447 -48.01 58.25 -18.22
C ALA A 447 -47.78 59.77 -18.07
N ARG A 448 -46.60 60.29 -18.42
CA ARG A 448 -46.32 61.73 -18.39
C ARG A 448 -47.18 62.52 -19.38
N ASN A 449 -47.36 62.01 -20.59
CA ASN A 449 -48.25 62.65 -21.57
C ASN A 449 -49.70 62.66 -21.04
N ALA A 450 -50.13 61.60 -20.37
CA ALA A 450 -51.43 61.55 -19.72
C ALA A 450 -51.55 62.58 -18.58
N GLU A 451 -50.48 62.79 -17.81
CA GLU A 451 -50.42 63.81 -16.75
C GLU A 451 -50.58 65.22 -17.31
N GLU A 452 -49.88 65.55 -18.40
CA GLU A 452 -49.98 66.86 -19.07
C GLU A 452 -51.39 67.09 -19.62
N ALA A 453 -51.95 66.10 -20.30
CA ALA A 453 -53.34 66.14 -20.76
C ALA A 453 -54.33 66.26 -19.58
N ALA A 454 -54.07 65.56 -18.46
CA ALA A 454 -54.89 65.65 -17.25
C ALA A 454 -54.82 67.04 -16.62
N ARG A 455 -53.66 67.71 -16.58
CA ARG A 455 -53.54 69.09 -16.09
C ARG A 455 -54.31 70.09 -16.96
N HIS A 456 -54.32 69.91 -18.27
CA HIS A 456 -55.14 70.73 -19.16
C HIS A 456 -56.65 70.52 -18.90
N LEU A 457 -57.06 69.27 -18.72
CA LEU A 457 -58.42 68.91 -18.36
C LEU A 457 -58.80 69.44 -16.97
N GLU A 458 -57.88 69.40 -16.00
CA GLU A 458 -58.07 69.93 -14.65
C GLU A 458 -58.40 71.43 -14.67
N GLY A 459 -57.74 72.22 -15.52
CA GLY A 459 -58.09 73.62 -15.72
C GLY A 459 -59.53 73.84 -16.22
N GLN A 460 -60.04 72.93 -17.05
CA GLN A 460 -61.45 72.95 -17.51
C GLN A 460 -62.41 72.50 -16.41
N VAL A 461 -62.04 71.47 -15.65
CA VAL A 461 -62.77 71.01 -14.45
C VAL A 461 -62.89 72.14 -13.45
N ASP A 462 -61.84 72.92 -13.22
CA ASP A 462 -61.83 74.07 -12.32
C ASP A 462 -62.70 75.23 -12.80
N GLU A 463 -62.76 75.48 -14.12
CA GLU A 463 -63.69 76.45 -14.69
C GLU A 463 -65.14 75.99 -14.51
N GLU A 464 -65.44 74.71 -14.75
CA GLU A 464 -66.77 74.15 -14.49
C GLU A 464 -67.13 74.14 -12.99
N ARG A 465 -66.17 73.84 -12.10
CA ARG A 465 -66.33 73.99 -10.65
C ARG A 465 -66.71 75.44 -10.33
N ARG A 466 -66.03 76.43 -10.90
CA ARG A 466 -66.35 77.87 -10.70
C ARG A 466 -67.73 78.24 -11.24
N ARG A 467 -68.08 77.83 -12.46
CA ARG A 467 -69.40 78.11 -13.07
C ARG A 467 -70.55 77.53 -12.29
N ARG A 468 -70.38 76.33 -11.73
CA ARG A 468 -71.39 75.65 -10.92
C ARG A 468 -71.42 76.13 -9.46
N GLY A 469 -70.57 77.10 -9.08
CA GLY A 469 -70.46 77.62 -7.72
C GLY A 469 -69.84 76.64 -6.72
N ILE A 470 -69.06 75.69 -7.22
CA ILE A 470 -68.44 74.59 -6.47
C ILE A 470 -66.93 74.80 -6.30
N SER A 471 -66.48 76.05 -6.31
CA SER A 471 -65.08 76.36 -6.02
C SER A 471 -64.80 76.07 -4.56
N LYS A 472 -63.76 75.27 -4.29
CA LYS A 472 -63.25 75.02 -2.95
C LYS A 472 -62.91 76.34 -2.23
N PRO A 473 -63.47 76.61 -1.04
CA PRO A 473 -63.14 77.81 -0.29
C PRO A 473 -61.67 77.80 0.09
N VAL A 474 -60.94 78.87 -0.23
CA VAL A 474 -59.51 79.01 0.13
C VAL A 474 -59.35 79.36 1.61
N ALA A 475 -60.39 79.94 2.20
CA ALA A 475 -60.48 80.25 3.62
C ALA A 475 -61.94 80.15 4.07
N GLY A 476 -62.13 79.85 5.34
CA GLY A 476 -63.42 79.94 6.00
C GLY A 476 -63.27 80.06 7.51
N MET A 477 -64.39 80.09 8.21
CA MET A 477 -64.43 80.05 9.67
C MET A 477 -65.20 78.81 10.10
N CYS A 478 -64.67 78.10 11.09
CA CYS A 478 -65.39 77.01 11.71
C CYS A 478 -66.69 77.54 12.35
N GLY A 479 -67.84 76.96 11.99
CA GLY A 479 -69.13 77.34 12.57
C GLY A 479 -69.28 77.02 14.06
N VAL A 480 -68.41 76.16 14.62
CA VAL A 480 -68.46 75.72 16.02
C VAL A 480 -67.54 76.55 16.92
N CYS A 481 -66.27 76.74 16.53
CA CYS A 481 -65.27 77.41 17.36
C CYS A 481 -64.74 78.74 16.77
N SER A 482 -65.27 79.18 15.63
CA SER A 482 -64.87 80.41 14.92
C SER A 482 -63.40 80.48 14.48
N SER A 483 -62.64 79.38 14.57
CA SER A 483 -61.26 79.32 14.07
C SER A 483 -61.20 79.49 12.56
N ARG A 484 -60.20 80.23 12.08
CA ARG A 484 -59.86 80.37 10.66
C ARG A 484 -59.04 79.20 10.11
N ARG A 485 -58.57 78.28 10.97
CA ARG A 485 -57.79 77.10 10.58
C ARG A 485 -58.72 75.96 10.19
N VAL A 486 -59.38 76.11 9.05
CA VAL A 486 -60.23 75.09 8.45
C VAL A 486 -59.60 74.57 7.17
N ALA A 487 -59.45 73.25 7.08
CA ALA A 487 -59.05 72.56 5.87
C ALA A 487 -60.31 72.14 5.12
N PHE A 488 -60.31 72.34 3.82
CA PHE A 488 -61.38 71.88 2.93
C PHE A 488 -60.82 70.66 2.19
N ASP A 489 -61.58 69.58 2.12
CA ASP A 489 -61.27 68.37 1.37
C ASP A 489 -61.98 68.42 0.01
N ASP A 490 -61.42 67.76 -0.99
CA ASP A 490 -61.93 67.80 -2.38
C ASP A 490 -63.28 67.07 -2.54
N ASP A 491 -63.59 66.17 -1.60
CA ASP A 491 -64.87 65.43 -1.51
C ASP A 491 -66.05 66.29 -1.02
N GLY A 492 -65.85 67.61 -0.86
CA GLY A 492 -66.88 68.53 -0.36
C GLY A 492 -67.05 68.56 1.16
N GLY A 493 -66.22 67.80 1.88
CA GLY A 493 -66.06 67.86 3.34
C GLY A 493 -65.00 68.88 3.74
N GLY A 494 -65.00 69.31 5.00
CA GLY A 494 -63.96 70.14 5.58
C GLY A 494 -63.80 69.82 7.05
N ARG A 495 -62.61 70.05 7.58
CA ARG A 495 -62.28 69.80 9.00
C ARG A 495 -61.65 71.05 9.61
N CYS A 496 -62.10 71.40 10.80
CA CYS A 496 -61.38 72.39 11.61
C CYS A 496 -60.15 71.76 12.26
N ALA A 497 -58.99 72.37 12.08
CA ALA A 497 -57.73 71.90 12.68
C ALA A 497 -57.69 72.06 14.20
N ASP A 498 -58.48 73.00 14.77
CA ASP A 498 -58.44 73.31 16.19
C ASP A 498 -59.48 72.53 17.02
N CYS A 499 -60.72 72.37 16.54
CA CYS A 499 -61.76 71.62 17.26
C CYS A 499 -62.10 70.26 16.65
N GLY A 500 -61.48 69.90 15.51
CA GLY A 500 -61.72 68.63 14.82
C GLY A 500 -63.09 68.49 14.16
N SER A 501 -63.96 69.51 14.23
CA SER A 501 -65.32 69.44 13.67
C SER A 501 -65.25 69.21 12.16
N VAL A 502 -65.92 68.16 11.69
CA VAL A 502 -66.12 67.89 10.27
C VAL A 502 -67.40 68.57 9.82
N PHE A 503 -67.37 69.28 8.71
CA PHE A 503 -68.51 69.98 8.13
C PHE A 503 -68.53 69.75 6.62
N ARG A 504 -69.67 70.01 5.97
CA ARG A 504 -69.76 70.00 4.51
C ARG A 504 -69.85 71.41 3.98
N TRP A 505 -68.96 71.74 3.06
CA TRP A 505 -68.98 73.01 2.33
C TRP A 505 -69.60 72.85 0.92
N ARG A 506 -69.82 71.60 0.48
CA ARG A 506 -70.50 71.23 -0.77
C ARG A 506 -71.72 70.33 -0.49
N GLY A 507 -72.78 70.46 -1.29
CA GLY A 507 -73.90 69.51 -1.30
C GLY A 507 -73.55 68.18 -2.00
N PRO A 508 -74.28 67.07 -1.73
CA PRO A 508 -73.97 65.75 -2.28
C PRO A 508 -74.03 65.71 -3.81
N LEU A 509 -73.00 65.15 -4.45
CA LEU A 509 -72.94 64.99 -5.90
C LEU A 509 -73.44 63.62 -6.32
N GLY A 510 -74.43 63.61 -7.22
CA GLY A 510 -74.95 62.38 -7.78
C GLY A 510 -76.03 61.70 -6.93
N VAL A 511 -76.83 60.87 -7.60
CA VAL A 511 -78.02 60.22 -7.04
C VAL A 511 -77.66 59.31 -5.86
N TRP A 512 -76.50 58.64 -5.92
CA TRP A 512 -76.01 57.76 -4.85
C TRP A 512 -75.59 58.49 -3.57
N GLU A 513 -74.95 59.64 -3.67
CA GLU A 513 -74.60 60.43 -2.48
C GLU A 513 -75.79 61.16 -1.87
N ARG A 514 -76.76 61.57 -2.70
CA ARG A 514 -78.06 62.06 -2.22
C ARG A 514 -78.81 60.97 -1.45
N LEU A 515 -78.78 59.73 -1.93
CA LEU A 515 -79.33 58.56 -1.24
C LEU A 515 -78.58 58.26 0.08
N ARG A 516 -77.24 58.35 0.09
CA ARG A 516 -76.45 58.15 1.31
C ARG A 516 -76.70 59.24 2.36
N ALA A 517 -76.85 60.49 1.94
CA ALA A 517 -77.14 61.62 2.83
C ALA A 517 -78.56 61.57 3.41
N LEU A 518 -79.50 60.89 2.74
CA LEU A 518 -80.84 60.60 3.27
C LEU A 518 -80.86 59.41 4.26
N LEU A 519 -79.80 58.59 4.28
CA LEU A 519 -79.69 57.37 5.09
C LEU A 519 -78.74 57.49 6.29
N ALA A 520 -78.03 58.62 6.42
CA ALA A 520 -77.25 58.96 7.61
C ALA A 520 -78.06 59.93 8.49
N PRO A 521 -78.24 59.66 9.79
CA PRO A 521 -79.02 60.51 10.71
C PRO A 521 -78.38 61.87 10.99
#